data_AF-A0A7X7RKI6-F1
#
_entry.id   AF-A0A7X7RKI6-F1
#
_cell.length_a   1.000
_cell.length_b   1.000
_cell.length_c   1.000
_cell.angle_alpha   90.00
_cell.angle_beta   90.00
_cell.angle_gamma   90.00
#
_symmetry.space_group_name_H-M   'P 1'
#
loop_
_entity.id
_entity.type
_entity.pdbx_description
1 polymer ?
#
loop_
_entity_poly.entity_id
_entity_poly.type
_entity_poly.pdbx_seq_one_letter_code
_entity_poly.pdbx_strand_id
1 'polypeptide(L)'
;MTEENHAISNAQGWASTIVELYHAQQKLEEDDSQVVEVDGEKYHSVDELLDRVQEMPLSVQVREDWKDPGAEGEVTEFNILLSAGGPALRIIGDLDQNNQPADPQMQWQDWGTLWTDFDSDLEDASEALAWFCEQFYFGD
;
A
#
# COMPACT_ATOMS: atom_id res chain seq x y z
N MET A 1 -7.89 -11.85 -29.54
CA MET A 1 -8.50 -11.03 -28.47
C MET A 1 -7.65 -11.30 -27.25
N THR A 2 -6.70 -10.43 -26.96
CA THR A 2 -6.01 -10.46 -25.66
C THR A 2 -7.04 -10.00 -24.66
N GLU A 3 -7.55 -10.90 -23.82
CA GLU A 3 -8.32 -10.50 -22.64
C GLU A 3 -7.45 -9.54 -21.85
N GLU A 4 -7.94 -8.31 -21.69
CA GLU A 4 -7.32 -7.30 -20.85
C GLU A 4 -7.37 -7.83 -19.42
N ASN A 5 -6.20 -7.99 -18.79
CA ASN A 5 -6.13 -8.50 -17.43
C ASN A 5 -6.53 -7.38 -16.47
N HIS A 6 -7.82 -7.32 -16.13
CA HIS A 6 -8.40 -6.32 -15.25
C HIS A 6 -7.73 -6.25 -13.86
N ALA A 7 -7.12 -7.34 -13.40
CA ALA A 7 -6.36 -7.34 -12.15
C ALA A 7 -5.02 -6.62 -12.26
N ILE A 8 -4.34 -6.74 -13.40
CA ILE A 8 -3.13 -5.93 -13.69
C ILE A 8 -3.50 -4.46 -13.88
N SER A 9 -4.57 -4.15 -14.62
CA SER A 9 -5.03 -2.76 -14.78
C SER A 9 -5.40 -2.12 -13.44
N ASN A 10 -6.03 -2.88 -12.54
CA ASN A 10 -6.30 -2.45 -11.18
C ASN A 10 -5.00 -2.17 -10.39
N ALA A 11 -4.02 -3.09 -10.45
CA ALA A 11 -2.72 -2.90 -9.80
C ALA A 11 -1.99 -1.64 -10.31
N GLN A 12 -1.99 -1.42 -11.64
CA GLN A 12 -1.41 -0.24 -12.26
C GLN A 12 -2.07 1.06 -11.80
N GLY A 13 -3.41 1.07 -11.70
CA GLY A 13 -4.16 2.22 -11.21
C GLY A 13 -3.75 2.57 -9.77
N TRP A 14 -3.76 1.58 -8.88
CA TRP A 14 -3.33 1.78 -7.48
C TRP A 14 -1.88 2.23 -7.35
N ALA A 15 -0.96 1.65 -8.12
CA ALA A 15 0.43 2.07 -8.12
C ALA A 15 0.57 3.55 -8.57
N SER A 16 -0.16 3.96 -9.60
CA SER A 16 -0.20 5.37 -10.04
C SER A 16 -0.73 6.28 -8.94
N THR A 17 -1.86 5.93 -8.31
CA THR A 17 -2.44 6.72 -7.24
C THR A 17 -1.50 6.85 -6.04
N ILE A 18 -0.82 5.77 -5.64
CA ILE A 18 0.14 5.79 -4.53
C ILE A 18 1.32 6.72 -4.84
N VAL A 19 1.87 6.67 -6.06
CA VAL A 19 2.94 7.58 -6.50
C VAL A 19 2.46 9.04 -6.53
N GLU A 20 1.25 9.29 -7.03
CA GLU A 20 0.68 10.65 -7.06
C GLU A 20 0.48 11.22 -5.65
N LEU A 21 0.01 10.41 -4.69
CA LEU A 21 -0.14 10.81 -3.29
C LEU A 21 1.21 11.09 -2.64
N TYR A 22 2.22 10.26 -2.90
CA TYR A 22 3.58 10.46 -2.41
C TYR A 22 4.18 11.79 -2.90
N HIS A 23 4.10 12.08 -4.20
CA HIS A 23 4.55 13.35 -4.76
C HIS A 23 3.71 14.55 -4.28
N ALA A 24 2.43 14.34 -4.03
CA ALA A 24 1.54 15.36 -3.49
C ALA A 24 1.92 15.75 -2.05
N GLN A 25 2.27 14.78 -1.19
CA GLN A 25 2.83 15.07 0.13
C GLN A 25 4.10 15.89 0.03
N GLN A 26 5.06 15.49 -0.81
CA GLN A 26 6.33 16.22 -0.95
C GLN A 26 6.11 17.70 -1.34
N LYS A 27 5.16 17.98 -2.23
CA LYS A 27 4.81 19.36 -2.62
C LYS A 27 4.21 20.14 -1.47
N LEU A 28 3.32 19.52 -0.69
CA LEU A 28 2.72 20.15 0.50
C LEU A 28 3.75 20.38 1.62
N GLU A 29 4.77 19.53 1.74
CA GLU A 29 5.88 19.72 2.67
C GLU A 29 6.85 20.83 2.22
N GLU A 30 7.06 20.98 0.91
CA GLU A 30 7.88 22.06 0.34
C GLU A 30 7.20 23.43 0.49
N ASP A 31 5.88 23.48 0.30
CA ASP A 31 5.07 24.70 0.38
C ASP A 31 3.66 24.39 0.89
N ASP A 32 3.47 24.59 2.20
CA ASP A 32 2.22 24.35 2.92
C ASP A 32 1.06 25.28 2.54
N SER A 33 1.31 26.26 1.65
CA SER A 33 0.29 27.14 1.08
C SER A 33 -0.29 26.63 -0.24
N GLN A 34 0.31 25.60 -0.83
CA GLN A 34 -0.15 25.00 -2.08
C GLN A 34 -1.40 24.14 -1.87
N VAL A 35 -2.12 23.96 -2.97
CA VAL A 35 -3.23 23.00 -3.06
C VAL A 35 -2.86 22.00 -4.13
N VAL A 36 -2.79 20.74 -3.75
CA VAL A 36 -2.52 19.62 -4.66
C VAL A 36 -3.83 18.91 -4.99
N GLU A 37 -3.92 18.35 -6.20
CA GLU A 37 -5.08 17.60 -6.65
C GLU A 37 -4.63 16.19 -7.05
N VAL A 38 -5.26 15.17 -6.48
CA VAL A 38 -5.01 13.75 -6.77
C VAL A 38 -6.36 13.06 -6.97
N ASP A 39 -6.52 12.34 -8.08
CA ASP A 39 -7.79 11.69 -8.49
C ASP A 39 -9.04 12.61 -8.41
N GLY A 40 -8.86 13.90 -8.70
CA GLY A 40 -9.92 14.91 -8.66
C GLY A 40 -10.29 15.43 -7.27
N GLU A 41 -9.62 14.95 -6.21
CA GLU A 41 -9.75 15.43 -4.84
C GLU A 41 -8.62 16.43 -4.52
N LYS A 42 -8.95 17.51 -3.79
CA LYS A 42 -7.99 18.57 -3.45
C LYS A 42 -7.58 18.47 -1.99
N TYR A 43 -6.29 18.63 -1.75
CA TYR A 43 -5.68 18.60 -0.43
C TYR A 43 -4.98 19.92 -0.15
N HIS A 44 -5.27 20.48 1.03
CA HIS A 44 -4.73 21.75 1.49
C HIS A 44 -3.65 21.59 2.56
N SER A 45 -3.43 20.37 3.05
CA SER A 45 -2.40 20.06 4.04
C SER A 45 -1.98 18.59 3.95
N VAL A 46 -0.81 18.28 4.52
CA VAL A 46 -0.33 16.89 4.65
C VAL A 46 -1.31 16.06 5.47
N ASP A 47 -1.85 16.61 6.57
CA ASP A 47 -2.80 15.89 7.44
C ASP A 47 -4.04 15.42 6.66
N GLU A 48 -4.65 16.29 5.84
CA GLU A 48 -5.81 15.91 5.00
C GLU A 48 -5.47 14.80 3.99
N LEU A 49 -4.25 14.81 3.45
CA LEU A 49 -3.77 13.79 2.52
C LEU A 49 -3.52 12.46 3.23
N LEU A 50 -2.94 12.48 4.43
CA LEU A 50 -2.68 11.29 5.22
C LEU A 50 -3.96 10.65 5.76
N ASP A 51 -4.97 11.45 6.14
CA ASP A 51 -6.30 10.94 6.49
C ASP A 51 -6.87 10.11 5.32
N ARG A 52 -6.78 10.64 4.09
CA ARG A 52 -7.21 9.91 2.88
C ARG A 52 -6.43 8.61 2.67
N VAL A 53 -5.11 8.63 2.88
CA VAL A 53 -4.25 7.45 2.75
C VAL A 53 -4.66 6.37 3.74
N GLN A 54 -4.92 6.74 4.99
CA GLN A 54 -5.31 5.82 6.06
C GLN A 54 -6.69 5.18 5.81
N GLU A 55 -7.57 5.86 5.07
CA GLU A 55 -8.89 5.34 4.68
C GLU A 55 -8.85 4.44 3.42
N MET A 56 -7.72 4.35 2.70
CA MET A 56 -7.62 3.57 1.46
C MET A 56 -7.79 2.05 1.62
N PRO A 57 -7.20 1.39 2.63
CA PRO A 57 -7.29 -0.06 2.73
C PRO A 57 -8.67 -0.56 3.14
N LEU A 58 -9.05 -1.70 2.58
CA LEU A 58 -10.18 -2.50 3.07
C LEU A 58 -9.84 -3.22 4.37
N SER A 59 -8.58 -3.59 4.57
CA SER A 59 -8.10 -4.16 5.82
C SER A 59 -6.59 -4.04 5.96
N VAL A 60 -6.12 -3.83 7.19
CA VAL A 60 -4.71 -3.99 7.59
C VAL A 60 -4.65 -5.18 8.54
N GLN A 61 -3.74 -6.11 8.28
CA GLN A 61 -3.57 -7.36 9.03
C GLN A 61 -2.09 -7.61 9.27
N VAL A 62 -1.80 -8.29 10.36
CA VAL A 62 -0.46 -8.77 10.70
C VAL A 62 -0.51 -10.26 11.02
N ARG A 63 0.61 -10.94 10.84
CA ARG A 63 0.78 -12.33 11.27
C ARG A 63 2.09 -12.52 11.99
N GLU A 64 2.10 -13.47 12.92
CA GLU A 64 3.29 -13.99 13.55
C GLU A 64 3.78 -15.23 12.78
N ASP A 65 5.04 -15.56 12.97
CA ASP A 65 5.62 -16.81 12.52
C ASP A 65 5.28 -18.00 13.44
N TRP A 66 5.69 -19.19 12.99
CA TRP A 66 5.58 -20.40 13.79
C TRP A 66 6.32 -20.25 15.11
N LYS A 67 5.59 -20.46 16.21
CA LYS A 67 6.14 -20.43 17.57
C LYS A 67 5.85 -21.71 18.36
N ASP A 68 6.69 -21.98 19.34
CA ASP A 68 6.47 -23.08 20.28
C ASP A 68 5.24 -22.83 21.17
N PRO A 69 4.50 -23.88 21.58
CA PRO A 69 3.37 -23.73 22.49
C PRO A 69 3.78 -23.05 23.81
N GLY A 70 3.18 -21.89 24.08
CA GLY A 70 3.42 -21.09 25.29
C GLY A 70 4.53 -20.04 25.17
N ALA A 71 5.18 -19.93 24.01
CA ALA A 71 6.07 -18.81 23.71
C ALA A 71 5.27 -17.54 23.34
N GLU A 72 5.82 -16.38 23.71
CA GLU A 72 5.41 -15.10 23.13
C GLU A 72 5.85 -15.06 21.66
N GLY A 73 5.08 -14.36 20.82
CA GLY A 73 5.38 -14.21 19.40
C GLY A 73 5.53 -12.75 19.05
N GLU A 74 6.28 -12.49 17.99
CA GLU A 74 6.42 -11.17 17.37
C GLU A 74 5.74 -11.22 16.01
N VAL A 75 5.12 -10.11 15.62
CA VAL A 75 4.56 -9.98 14.28
C VAL A 75 5.71 -9.85 13.30
N THR A 76 5.67 -10.62 12.21
CA THR A 76 6.78 -10.70 11.26
C THR A 76 6.40 -10.21 9.87
N GLU A 77 5.09 -10.21 9.56
CA GLU A 77 4.60 -9.83 8.24
C GLU A 77 3.29 -9.06 8.33
N PHE A 78 3.08 -8.17 7.37
CA PHE A 78 1.86 -7.42 7.21
C PHE A 78 1.13 -7.74 5.89
N ASN A 79 -0.16 -7.42 5.87
CA ASN A 79 -1.01 -7.49 4.69
C ASN A 79 -1.99 -6.32 4.69
N ILE A 80 -1.88 -5.45 3.68
CA ILE A 80 -2.81 -4.36 3.39
C ILE A 80 -3.64 -4.76 2.18
N LEU A 81 -4.94 -4.98 2.34
CA LEU A 81 -5.85 -5.29 1.24
C LEU A 81 -6.46 -3.99 0.69
N LEU A 82 -6.27 -3.72 -0.60
CA LEU A 82 -6.75 -2.49 -1.25
C LEU A 82 -8.02 -2.71 -2.08
N SER A 83 -8.18 -3.90 -2.67
CA SER A 83 -9.39 -4.28 -3.40
C SER A 83 -9.65 -5.78 -3.29
N ALA A 84 -10.92 -6.16 -3.36
CA ALA A 84 -11.37 -7.54 -3.20
C ALA A 84 -12.37 -7.94 -4.28
N GLY A 85 -12.44 -9.23 -4.59
CA GLY A 85 -13.34 -9.79 -5.61
C GLY A 85 -12.82 -9.56 -7.02
N GLY A 86 -11.91 -10.43 -7.48
CA GLY A 86 -11.13 -10.38 -8.73
C GLY A 86 -11.66 -9.39 -9.76
N PRO A 87 -11.03 -8.20 -9.88
CA PRO A 87 -9.64 -7.91 -9.51
C PRO A 87 -9.42 -7.62 -8.01
N ALA A 88 -8.54 -8.40 -7.37
CA ALA A 88 -8.10 -8.17 -6.00
C ALA A 88 -6.65 -7.68 -5.96
N LEU A 89 -6.34 -6.81 -5.01
CA LEU A 89 -5.03 -6.21 -4.84
C LEU A 89 -4.68 -6.11 -3.37
N ARG A 90 -3.45 -6.48 -3.03
CA ARG A 90 -2.88 -6.33 -1.70
C ARG A 90 -1.44 -5.84 -1.77
N ILE A 91 -0.96 -5.31 -0.66
CA ILE A 91 0.46 -5.08 -0.39
C ILE A 91 0.82 -5.98 0.78
N ILE A 92 1.88 -6.78 0.63
CA ILE A 92 2.45 -7.59 1.70
C ILE A 92 3.90 -7.17 1.93
N GLY A 93 4.45 -7.48 3.08
CA GLY A 93 5.85 -7.26 3.38
C GLY A 93 6.19 -7.76 4.77
N ASP A 94 7.44 -7.60 5.13
CA ASP A 94 7.95 -7.98 6.43
C ASP A 94 7.80 -6.82 7.43
N LEU A 95 7.90 -7.13 8.72
CA LEU A 95 8.02 -6.17 9.80
C LEU A 95 9.41 -6.28 10.43
N ASP A 96 10.06 -5.14 10.61
CA ASP A 96 11.34 -5.09 11.31
C ASP A 96 11.15 -5.26 12.84
N GLN A 97 12.26 -5.28 13.58
CA GLN A 97 12.24 -5.42 15.05
C GLN A 97 11.52 -4.27 15.81
N ASN A 98 11.12 -3.20 15.11
CA ASN A 98 10.37 -2.07 15.65
C ASN A 98 8.96 -2.00 15.02
N ASN A 99 8.47 -3.11 14.45
CA ASN A 99 7.22 -3.22 13.72
C ASN A 99 7.06 -2.19 12.59
N GLN A 100 8.17 -1.76 11.98
CA GLN A 100 8.15 -0.93 10.79
C GLN A 100 8.06 -1.80 9.53
N PRO A 101 7.27 -1.40 8.52
CA PRO A 101 7.17 -2.15 7.29
C PRO A 101 8.51 -2.19 6.54
N ALA A 102 8.88 -3.37 6.08
CA ALA A 102 10.07 -3.62 5.29
C ALA A 102 9.72 -4.43 4.03
N ASP A 103 10.47 -4.19 2.96
CA ASP A 103 10.37 -4.91 1.69
C ASP A 103 8.93 -5.09 1.16
N PRO A 104 8.14 -3.99 1.05
CA PRO A 104 6.76 -4.07 0.60
C PRO A 104 6.66 -4.51 -0.86
N GLN A 105 5.74 -5.43 -1.14
CA GLN A 105 5.45 -5.96 -2.46
C GLN A 105 3.96 -5.88 -2.76
N MET A 106 3.61 -5.25 -3.87
CA MET A 106 2.25 -5.27 -4.39
C MET A 106 1.97 -6.61 -5.08
N GLN A 107 0.81 -7.19 -4.80
CA GLN A 107 0.35 -8.43 -5.42
C GLN A 107 -1.09 -8.31 -5.91
N TRP A 108 -1.34 -8.83 -7.11
CA TRP A 108 -2.65 -8.89 -7.71
C TRP A 108 -3.14 -10.35 -7.77
N GLN A 109 -4.46 -10.51 -7.83
CA GLN A 109 -5.11 -11.79 -8.01
C GLN A 109 -6.39 -11.62 -8.84
N ASP A 110 -6.65 -12.60 -9.70
CA ASP A 110 -7.94 -12.78 -10.36
C ASP A 110 -8.63 -14.07 -9.85
N TRP A 111 -9.90 -14.24 -10.21
CA TRP A 111 -10.71 -15.37 -9.74
C TRP A 111 -10.05 -16.72 -10.07
N GLY A 112 -9.77 -17.48 -9.01
CA GLY A 112 -9.18 -18.81 -9.13
C GLY A 112 -7.68 -18.84 -9.45
N THR A 113 -7.00 -17.69 -9.48
CA THR A 113 -5.54 -17.62 -9.60
C THR A 113 -4.87 -17.51 -8.23
N LEU A 114 -3.57 -17.80 -8.19
CA LEU A 114 -2.74 -17.42 -7.05
C LEU A 114 -2.51 -15.90 -7.06
N TRP A 115 -2.11 -15.37 -5.91
CA TRP A 115 -1.50 -14.04 -5.86
C TRP A 115 -0.22 -14.02 -6.68
N THR A 116 0.01 -12.94 -7.42
CA THR A 116 1.18 -12.76 -8.28
C THR A 116 1.75 -11.37 -8.04
N ASP A 117 3.07 -11.28 -7.98
CA ASP A 117 3.77 -10.01 -7.80
C ASP A 117 3.47 -9.06 -8.95
N PHE A 118 3.31 -7.79 -8.59
CA PHE A 118 3.19 -6.68 -9.51
C PHE A 118 4.44 -5.81 -9.40
N ASP A 119 5.22 -5.77 -10.46
CA ASP A 119 6.34 -4.84 -10.60
C ASP A 119 5.87 -3.61 -11.37
N SER A 120 5.94 -2.44 -10.72
CA SER A 120 5.64 -1.16 -11.35
C SER A 120 6.87 -0.61 -12.08
N ASP A 121 6.69 -0.15 -13.32
CA ASP A 121 7.72 0.58 -14.07
C ASP A 121 7.67 2.10 -13.82
N LEU A 122 6.81 2.58 -12.91
CA LEU A 122 6.70 4.01 -12.58
C LEU A 122 7.94 4.48 -11.81
N GLU A 123 8.34 5.72 -12.08
CA GLU A 123 9.35 6.42 -11.27
C GLU A 123 8.88 6.55 -9.82
N ASP A 124 9.81 6.40 -8.88
CA ASP A 124 9.59 6.44 -7.42
C ASP A 124 8.57 5.42 -6.88
N ALA A 125 8.18 4.40 -7.65
CA ALA A 125 7.15 3.45 -7.22
C ALA A 125 7.54 2.67 -5.96
N SER A 126 8.82 2.33 -5.80
CA SER A 126 9.29 1.59 -4.62
C SER A 126 9.28 2.46 -3.37
N GLU A 127 9.76 3.70 -3.49
CA GLU A 127 9.77 4.71 -2.44
C GLU A 127 8.35 5.09 -2.01
N ALA A 128 7.47 5.32 -2.98
CA ALA A 128 6.06 5.63 -2.73
C ALA A 128 5.34 4.45 -2.06
N LEU A 129 5.65 3.21 -2.43
CA LEU A 129 5.06 2.03 -1.81
C LEU A 129 5.52 1.85 -0.35
N ALA A 130 6.81 2.06 -0.08
CA ALA A 130 7.35 2.05 1.28
C ALA A 130 6.70 3.14 2.14
N TRP A 131 6.70 4.39 1.64
CA TRP A 131 6.03 5.51 2.29
C TRP A 131 4.55 5.22 2.59
N PHE A 132 3.82 4.63 1.64
CA PHE A 132 2.41 4.30 1.84
C PHE A 132 2.24 3.32 3.00
N CYS A 133 3.09 2.28 3.09
CA CYS A 133 3.01 1.29 4.16
C CYS A 133 3.32 1.90 5.54
N GLU A 134 4.22 2.88 5.62
CA GLU A 134 4.59 3.57 6.87
C GLU A 134 3.42 4.36 7.49
N GLN A 135 2.35 4.63 6.73
CA GLN A 135 1.19 5.36 7.24
C GLN A 135 0.25 4.52 8.13
N PHE A 136 0.55 3.22 8.29
CA PHE A 136 -0.28 2.28 9.03
C PHE A 136 0.42 1.76 10.29
N TYR A 137 -0.39 1.47 11.31
CA TYR A 137 0.09 0.86 12.55
C TYR A 137 -0.02 -0.67 12.48
N PHE A 138 1.09 -1.35 12.73
CA PHE A 138 1.18 -2.82 12.69
C PHE A 138 1.31 -3.49 14.07
N GLY A 139 1.58 -2.73 15.13
CA GLY A 139 1.73 -3.26 16.48
C GLY A 139 2.82 -2.56 17.29
N ASP A 140 2.84 -2.83 18.60
CA ASP A 140 3.87 -2.40 19.56
C ASP A 140 4.95 -3.47 19.71
#